data_AF-A0A251TTG6-F1
#
_entry.id   AF-A0A251TTG6-F1
#
_cell.length_a   1.000
_cell.length_b   1.000
_cell.length_c   1.000
_cell.angle_alpha   90.00
_cell.angle_beta   90.00
_cell.angle_gamma   90.00
#
_symmetry.space_group_name_H-M   'P 1'
#
loop_
_entity.id
_entity.type
_entity.pdbx_description
1 polymer ?
#
loop_
_entity_poly.entity_id
_entity_poly.type
_entity_poly.pdbx_seq_one_letter_code
_entity_poly.pdbx_strand_id
1 'polypeptide(L)' 'MANSYSSSSSVTASQVGSYFVQQYYQVLQQQPEFAHQFYADSSTMVRVDGESTETVLRIKGYRD' A
#
# COMPACT_ATOMS: atom_id res chain seq x y z
N MET A 1 25.63 -26.71 32.17
CA MET A 1 24.92 -25.49 31.78
C MET A 1 25.06 -25.32 30.28
N ALA A 2 24.18 -25.96 29.49
CA ALA A 2 24.19 -25.84 28.04
C ALA A 2 23.25 -24.70 27.65
N ASN A 3 23.85 -23.65 27.12
CA ASN A 3 23.26 -22.39 26.71
C ASN A 3 22.08 -22.64 25.74
N SER A 4 20.88 -22.24 26.14
CA SER A 4 19.66 -22.26 25.32
C SER A 4 19.75 -21.14 24.29
N TYR A 5 20.36 -21.44 23.13
CA TYR A 5 20.41 -20.54 21.99
C TYR A 5 18.99 -20.32 21.48
N SER A 6 18.55 -19.08 21.66
CA SER A 6 17.30 -18.49 21.22
C SER A 6 16.70 -19.19 20.01
N SER A 7 15.51 -19.78 20.21
CA SER A 7 14.61 -20.14 19.12
C SER A 7 14.37 -18.87 18.30
N SER A 8 15.09 -18.72 17.19
CA SER A 8 14.77 -17.77 16.14
C SER A 8 13.42 -18.19 15.56
N SER A 9 12.34 -17.77 16.22
CA SER A 9 10.98 -17.93 15.73
C SER A 9 10.91 -17.17 14.41
N SER A 10 11.05 -17.90 13.30
CA SER A 10 10.98 -17.34 11.97
C SER A 10 9.61 -16.68 11.81
N VAL A 11 9.62 -15.38 11.51
CA VAL A 11 8.37 -14.70 11.18
C VAL A 11 7.86 -15.28 9.87
N THR A 12 6.58 -15.63 9.82
CA THR A 12 5.95 -16.16 8.61
C THR A 12 5.42 -15.03 7.73
N ALA A 13 5.32 -15.26 6.43
CA ALA A 13 4.69 -14.32 5.51
C ALA A 13 3.23 -13.99 5.91
N SER A 14 2.50 -14.96 6.48
CA SER A 14 1.14 -14.75 6.98
C SER A 14 1.09 -13.81 8.20
N GLN A 15 2.07 -13.91 9.10
CA GLN A 15 2.19 -12.99 10.23
C GLN A 15 2.47 -11.57 9.72
N VAL A 16 3.49 -11.41 8.86
CA VAL A 16 3.83 -10.10 8.27
C VAL A 16 2.62 -9.51 7.52
N GLY A 17 1.95 -10.30 6.68
CA GLY A 17 0.79 -9.84 5.92
C GLY A 17 -0.37 -9.38 6.79
N SER A 18 -0.66 -10.11 7.88
CA SER A 18 -1.73 -9.74 8.82
C SER A 18 -1.46 -8.40 9.50
N TYR A 19 -0.22 -8.19 9.97
CA TYR A 19 0.18 -6.91 10.57
C TYR A 19 0.18 -5.77 9.55
N PHE A 20 0.70 -6.03 8.34
CA PHE A 20 0.77 -5.04 7.28
C PHE A 20 -0.63 -4.50 6.92
N VAL A 21 -1.58 -5.41 6.66
CA VAL A 21 -2.94 -5.02 6.26
C VAL A 21 -3.65 -4.22 7.36
N GLN A 22 -3.57 -4.68 8.62
CA GLN A 22 -4.19 -3.98 9.74
C GLN A 22 -3.63 -2.57 9.89
N GLN A 23 -2.31 -2.44 9.90
CA GLN A 23 -1.66 -1.15 10.11
C GLN A 23 -1.87 -0.21 8.93
N TYR A 24 -1.76 -0.71 7.69
CA TYR A 24 -1.97 0.07 6.48
C TYR A 24 -3.37 0.72 6.47
N TYR A 25 -4.43 -0.07 6.69
CA TYR A 25 -5.79 0.47 6.67
C TYR A 25 -6.10 1.36 7.88
N GLN A 26 -5.53 1.09 9.06
CA GLN A 26 -5.68 1.98 10.21
C GLN A 26 -5.07 3.36 9.93
N VAL A 27 -3.84 3.40 9.39
CA VAL A 27 -3.18 4.66 9.01
C VAL A 27 -3.94 5.35 7.89
N LEU A 28 -4.35 4.61 6.86
CA LEU A 28 -5.09 5.18 5.74
C LEU A 28 -6.41 5.85 6.18
N GLN A 29 -7.10 5.29 7.18
CA GLN A 29 -8.35 5.86 7.70
C GLN A 29 -8.13 7.03 8.66
N GLN A 30 -7.14 6.95 9.55
CA GLN A 30 -6.98 7.90 10.65
C GLN A 30 -5.98 9.02 10.35
N GLN A 31 -4.91 8.71 9.61
CA GLN A 31 -3.79 9.59 9.32
C GLN A 31 -3.31 9.35 7.87
N PRO A 32 -4.16 9.65 6.86
CA PRO A 32 -3.89 9.33 5.45
C PRO A 32 -2.59 9.95 4.93
N GLU A 33 -2.14 11.07 5.51
CA GLU A 33 -0.88 11.71 5.20
C GLU A 33 0.33 10.81 5.41
N PHE A 34 0.25 9.78 6.26
CA PHE A 34 1.36 8.83 6.50
C PHE A 34 1.27 7.55 5.66
N ALA A 35 0.19 7.34 4.89
CA ALA A 35 0.02 6.13 4.09
C ALA A 35 1.12 5.95 3.03
N HIS A 36 1.73 7.04 2.56
CA HIS A 36 2.84 6.98 1.59
C HIS A 36 4.08 6.26 2.13
N GLN A 37 4.28 6.20 3.45
CA GLN A 37 5.44 5.54 4.07
C GLN A 37 5.41 4.01 3.93
N PHE A 38 4.26 3.43 3.57
CA PHE A 38 4.14 2.00 3.28
C PHE A 38 4.67 1.61 1.89
N TYR A 39 5.08 2.59 1.09
CA TYR A 39 5.62 2.41 -0.25
C TYR A 39 7.10 2.80 -0.27
N ALA A 40 7.92 1.99 -0.94
CA ALA A 40 9.29 2.39 -1.28
C ALA A 40 9.29 3.43 -2.41
N ASP A 41 10.36 4.22 -2.53
CA ASP A 41 10.48 5.28 -3.55
C ASP A 41 10.26 4.80 -5.00
N SER A 42 10.57 3.53 -5.29
CA SER A 42 10.37 2.90 -6.60
C SER A 42 8.99 2.25 -6.77
N SER A 43 8.09 2.36 -5.80
CA SER A 43 6.77 1.72 -5.82
C SER A 43 5.81 2.49 -6.70
N THR A 44 5.02 1.78 -7.50
CA THR A 44 3.92 2.37 -8.28
C THR A 44 2.60 1.99 -7.65
N MET A 45 1.74 2.96 -7.36
CA MET A 45 0.39 2.72 -6.86
C MET A 45 -0.64 2.94 -7.98
N VAL A 46 -1.44 1.92 -8.27
CA VAL A 46 -2.57 2.02 -9.20
C VAL A 46 -3.85 2.12 -8.39
N ARG A 47 -4.56 3.24 -8.50
CA ARG A 47 -5.91 3.39 -7.96
C ARG A 47 -6.91 3.16 -9.09
N VAL A 48 -7.78 2.17 -8.90
CA VAL A 48 -8.94 1.98 -9.75
C VAL A 48 -10.08 2.66 -9.02
N ASP A 49 -10.29 3.95 -9.27
CA ASP A 49 -11.54 4.59 -8.89
C ASP A 49 -12.65 3.97 -9.72
N GLY A 50 -13.70 3.48 -9.06
CA GLY A 50 -14.85 2.83 -9.70
C GLY A 50 -15.69 3.78 -10.57
N GLU A 51 -15.31 5.04 -10.69
CA GLU A 51 -15.94 6.04 -11.53
C GLU A 51 -14.95 6.54 -12.59
N SER A 52 -15.13 6.07 -13.82
CA SER A 52 -14.60 6.59 -15.08
C SER A 52 -13.08 6.60 -15.26
N THR A 53 -12.59 5.63 -16.06
CA THR A 53 -11.43 5.85 -16.95
C THR A 53 -11.74 6.99 -17.92
N GLU A 54 -11.49 8.23 -17.53
CA GLU A 54 -11.43 9.36 -18.46
C GLU A 54 -10.06 9.36 -19.14
N THR A 55 -10.00 8.80 -20.35
CA THR A 55 -8.90 9.05 -21.27
C THR A 55 -8.97 10.52 -21.68
N VAL A 56 -8.23 11.40 -21.00
CA VAL A 56 -8.10 12.82 -21.36
C VAL A 56 -7.27 12.97 -22.64
N LEU A 57 -7.85 12.61 -23.79
CA LEU A 57 -7.35 13.04 -25.10
C LEU A 57 -8.04 14.36 -25.46
N ARG A 58 -7.53 15.44 -24.89
CA ARG A 58 -7.93 16.79 -25.29
C ARG A 58 -7.28 17.12 -26.63
N ILE A 59 -7.94 16.77 -27.74
CA ILE A 59 -7.69 17.40 -29.04
C ILE A 59 -8.90 18.28 -29.41
N LYS A 60 -8.54 19.47 -29.87
CA LYS A 60 -9.29 20.74 -29.90
C LYS A 60 -10.32 20.82 -31.04
N GLY A 61 -11.49 21.41 -30.76
CA GLY A 61 -12.46 21.95 -31.74
C GLY A 61 -13.41 20.88 -32.30
N TYR A 62 -14.73 21.05 -32.35
CA TYR A 62 -15.46 22.13 -33.01
C TYR A 62 -16.86 22.30 -32.38
N ARG A 63 -17.30 23.56 -32.20
CA ARG A 63 -18.70 23.96 -32.13
C ARG A 63 -18.80 25.32 -32.84
N ASP A 64 -19.47 25.34 -33.98
CA ASP A 64 -20.44 26.34 -34.45
C ASP A 64 -21.29 25.66 -35.52
#